data_AF-A0A6F9DJW9-F1
#
_entry.id   AF-A0A6F9DJW9-F1
#
_cell.length_a   1.000
_cell.length_b   1.000
_cell.length_c   1.000
_cell.angle_alpha   90.00
_cell.angle_beta   90.00
_cell.angle_gamma   90.00
#
_symmetry.space_group_name_H-M   'P 1'
#
loop_
_entity.id
_entity.type
_entity.pdbx_description
1 polymer ?
#
loop_
_entity_poly.entity_id
_entity_poly.type
_entity_poly.pdbx_seq_one_letter_code
_entity_poly.pdbx_strand_id
1 'polypeptide(L)'
;MTMQGPEGKALEGSVDSLITRSKDVQKSLQDFLHKIEQEHATLTWPSVLDNFALLSGQISSLLTAMKSDKTPPLRNYPVVPLKLSQDEDPHLLRLTDGRVSVMSHAEVPDYLRTKPDPEVELAEKQLIAEVGTQADQISMNQVNQFNKQCNKILEKIKNARANWRADVIQSSSTPVTHNPMATNELIATVNYGRGIKANSNQSLGTTSVVL
;
A
#
# COMPACT_ATOMS: atom_id res chain seq x y z
N MET A 1 -28.17 19.10 -21.84
CA MET A 1 -26.94 19.23 -22.63
C MET A 1 -26.13 17.97 -22.38
N THR A 2 -26.30 16.94 -23.21
CA THR A 2 -25.64 15.65 -23.04
C THR A 2 -24.19 15.76 -23.51
N MET A 3 -23.24 15.69 -22.58
CA MET A 3 -21.81 15.64 -22.92
C MET A 3 -21.48 14.31 -23.62
N GLN A 4 -21.63 14.24 -24.94
CA GLN A 4 -21.32 13.07 -25.76
C GLN A 4 -19.85 13.03 -26.24
N GLY A 5 -18.94 13.78 -25.59
CA GLY A 5 -17.52 13.80 -25.92
C GLY A 5 -16.69 12.72 -25.19
N PRO A 6 -15.41 12.53 -25.57
CA PRO A 6 -14.46 11.68 -24.85
C PRO A 6 -14.36 12.03 -23.35
N GLU A 7 -14.51 13.30 -23.02
CA GLU A 7 -14.53 13.82 -21.65
C GLU A 7 -15.73 13.31 -20.84
N GLY A 8 -16.92 13.21 -21.47
CA GLY A 8 -18.11 12.67 -20.83
C GLY A 8 -17.96 11.19 -20.47
N LYS A 9 -17.35 10.40 -21.36
CA LYS A 9 -17.04 8.98 -21.10
C LYS A 9 -15.99 8.80 -20.00
N ALA A 10 -14.97 9.66 -19.97
CA ALA A 10 -13.96 9.64 -18.92
C ALA A 10 -14.55 10.02 -17.56
N LEU A 11 -15.47 10.98 -17.54
CA LEU A 11 -16.22 11.38 -16.35
C LEU A 11 -17.11 10.25 -15.83
N GLU A 12 -17.92 9.65 -16.70
CA GLU A 12 -18.80 8.52 -16.35
C GLU A 12 -17.99 7.35 -15.77
N GLY A 13 -16.93 6.92 -16.45
CA GLY A 13 -16.07 5.85 -15.95
C GLY A 13 -15.36 6.17 -14.64
N SER A 14 -15.01 7.44 -14.41
CA SER A 14 -14.43 7.89 -13.14
C SER A 14 -15.47 7.84 -12.01
N VAL A 15 -16.69 8.30 -12.27
CA VAL A 15 -17.79 8.28 -11.31
C VAL A 15 -18.17 6.84 -10.96
N ASP A 16 -18.32 5.95 -11.93
CA ASP A 16 -18.59 4.52 -11.69
C ASP A 16 -17.50 3.85 -10.86
N SER A 17 -16.24 4.21 -11.12
CA SER A 17 -15.10 3.72 -10.34
C SER A 17 -15.13 4.22 -8.89
N LEU A 18 -15.56 5.46 -8.65
CA LEU A 18 -15.74 6.01 -7.30
C LEU A 18 -16.93 5.38 -6.58
N ILE A 19 -18.06 5.18 -7.28
CA ILE A 19 -19.25 4.50 -6.74
C ILE A 19 -18.88 3.09 -6.29
N THR A 20 -18.15 2.33 -7.13
CA THR A 20 -17.72 0.96 -6.80
C THR A 20 -16.86 0.94 -5.54
N ARG A 21 -15.85 1.81 -5.45
CA ARG A 21 -14.99 1.91 -4.25
C ARG A 21 -15.76 2.33 -3.00
N SER A 22 -16.75 3.22 -3.14
CA SER A 22 -17.61 3.63 -2.03
C SER A 22 -18.47 2.46 -1.53
N LYS A 23 -19.01 1.65 -2.44
CA LYS A 23 -19.74 0.42 -2.09
C LYS A 23 -18.86 -0.60 -1.37
N ASP A 24 -17.59 -0.72 -1.75
CA ASP A 24 -16.65 -1.61 -1.06
C ASP A 24 -16.39 -1.17 0.39
N VAL A 25 -16.25 0.14 0.63
CA VAL A 25 -16.13 0.72 1.98
C VAL A 25 -17.40 0.49 2.78
N GLN A 26 -18.57 0.75 2.18
CA GLN A 26 -19.86 0.52 2.81
C GLN A 26 -20.02 -0.94 3.24
N LYS A 27 -19.72 -1.88 2.35
CA LYS A 27 -19.82 -3.32 2.63
C LYS A 27 -18.89 -3.73 3.76
N SER A 28 -17.64 -3.28 3.72
CA SER A 28 -16.66 -3.55 4.78
C SER A 28 -17.11 -3.00 6.14
N LEU A 29 -17.73 -1.81 6.18
CA LEU A 29 -18.32 -1.24 7.39
C LEU A 29 -19.51 -2.07 7.89
N GLN A 30 -20.40 -2.50 6.99
CA GLN A 30 -21.55 -3.34 7.34
C GLN A 30 -21.10 -4.68 7.90
N ASP A 31 -20.14 -5.33 7.25
CA ASP A 31 -19.56 -6.60 7.68
C ASP A 31 -18.87 -6.45 9.05
N PHE A 32 -18.17 -5.33 9.27
CA PHE A 32 -17.52 -5.04 10.56
C PHE A 32 -18.53 -4.76 11.67
N LEU A 33 -19.55 -3.96 11.41
CA LEU A 33 -20.62 -3.68 12.37
C LEU A 33 -21.34 -4.97 12.76
N HIS A 34 -21.67 -5.81 11.78
CA HIS A 34 -22.30 -7.11 12.02
C HIS A 34 -21.46 -8.01 12.93
N LYS A 35 -20.14 -8.07 12.71
CA LYS A 35 -19.22 -8.80 13.60
C LYS A 35 -19.20 -8.23 15.02
N ILE A 36 -19.23 -6.91 15.17
CA ILE A 36 -19.28 -6.29 16.50
C ILE A 36 -20.59 -6.63 17.20
N GLU A 37 -21.73 -6.56 16.50
CA GLU A 37 -23.03 -6.79 17.11
C GLU A 37 -23.26 -8.27 17.46
N GLN A 38 -22.97 -9.18 16.52
CA GLN A 38 -23.34 -10.59 16.64
C GLN A 38 -22.24 -11.48 17.22
N GLU A 39 -20.97 -11.12 17.04
CA GLU A 39 -19.82 -11.95 17.40
C GLU A 39 -18.95 -11.33 18.51
N HIS A 40 -19.48 -10.36 19.28
CA HIS A 40 -18.74 -9.67 20.35
C HIS A 40 -18.06 -10.62 21.36
N ALA A 41 -18.66 -11.78 21.63
CA ALA A 41 -18.10 -12.77 22.56
C ALA A 41 -16.87 -13.51 22.00
N THR A 42 -16.73 -13.60 20.68
CA THR A 42 -15.63 -14.27 19.98
C THR A 42 -14.66 -13.30 19.33
N LEU A 43 -14.96 -12.00 19.37
CA LEU A 43 -14.19 -10.95 18.73
C LEU A 43 -12.88 -10.68 19.50
N THR A 44 -11.75 -10.92 18.83
CA THR A 44 -10.43 -10.65 19.39
C THR A 44 -9.92 -9.28 18.93
N TRP A 45 -9.15 -8.60 19.77
CA TRP A 45 -8.57 -7.28 19.44
C TRP A 45 -7.73 -7.28 18.13
N PRO A 46 -6.90 -8.31 17.84
CA PRO A 46 -6.20 -8.39 16.55
C PRO A 46 -7.17 -8.41 15.36
N SER A 47 -8.29 -9.13 15.46
CA SER A 47 -9.29 -9.15 14.39
C SER A 47 -9.93 -7.77 14.20
N VAL A 48 -10.22 -7.05 15.28
CA VAL A 48 -10.70 -5.66 15.20
C VAL A 48 -9.70 -4.77 14.46
N LEU A 49 -8.41 -4.85 14.82
CA LEU A 49 -7.35 -4.09 14.17
C LEU A 49 -7.22 -4.43 12.68
N ASP A 50 -7.34 -5.70 12.30
CA ASP A 50 -7.28 -6.11 10.89
C ASP A 50 -8.44 -5.51 10.08
N ASN A 51 -9.66 -5.50 10.63
CA ASN A 51 -10.81 -4.85 9.98
C ASN A 51 -10.60 -3.33 9.88
N PHE A 52 -10.06 -2.67 10.91
CA PHE A 52 -9.71 -1.25 10.86
C PHE A 52 -8.62 -0.94 9.82
N ALA A 53 -7.60 -1.80 9.72
CA ALA A 53 -6.55 -1.67 8.72
C ALA A 53 -7.10 -1.80 7.29
N LEU A 54 -8.04 -2.74 7.09
CA LEU A 54 -8.75 -2.89 5.82
C LEU A 54 -9.55 -1.63 5.47
N LEU A 55 -10.37 -1.13 6.40
CA LEU A 55 -11.17 0.08 6.20
C LEU A 55 -10.29 1.31 5.90
N SER A 56 -9.22 1.49 6.65
CA SER A 56 -8.24 2.56 6.43
C SER A 56 -7.59 2.45 5.04
N GLY A 57 -7.27 1.23 4.60
CA GLY A 57 -6.74 0.97 3.26
C GLY A 57 -7.74 1.31 2.15
N GLN A 58 -9.02 0.93 2.31
CA GLN A 58 -10.07 1.23 1.34
C GLN A 58 -10.35 2.74 1.25
N ILE A 59 -10.43 3.45 2.38
CA ILE A 59 -10.58 4.92 2.41
C ILE A 59 -9.38 5.61 1.76
N SER A 60 -8.16 5.16 2.06
CA SER A 60 -6.94 5.69 1.44
C SER A 60 -6.92 5.47 -0.07
N SER A 61 -7.40 4.31 -0.53
CA SER A 61 -7.56 4.00 -1.96
C SER A 61 -8.58 4.92 -2.62
N LEU A 62 -9.72 5.16 -1.99
CA LEU A 62 -10.75 6.09 -2.46
C LEU A 62 -10.19 7.53 -2.58
N LEU A 63 -9.48 8.00 -1.55
CA LEU A 63 -8.86 9.33 -1.56
C LEU A 63 -7.81 9.45 -2.68
N THR A 64 -7.01 8.40 -2.88
CA THR A 64 -6.00 8.36 -3.95
C THR A 64 -6.66 8.40 -5.32
N ALA A 65 -7.78 7.68 -5.49
CA ALA A 65 -8.55 7.71 -6.73
C ALA A 65 -9.13 9.10 -7.00
N MET A 66 -9.70 9.78 -6.00
CA MET A 66 -10.25 11.13 -6.15
C MET A 66 -9.18 12.17 -6.51
N LYS A 67 -7.94 11.99 -6.04
CA LYS A 67 -6.80 12.87 -6.32
C LYS A 67 -6.02 12.50 -7.59
N SER A 68 -6.43 11.45 -8.29
CA SER A 68 -5.71 10.98 -9.48
C SER A 68 -5.88 11.96 -10.65
N ASP A 69 -4.81 12.19 -11.41
CA ASP A 69 -4.84 12.96 -12.66
C ASP A 69 -5.75 12.35 -13.74
N LYS A 70 -6.13 11.07 -13.60
CA LYS A 70 -7.05 10.38 -14.51
C LYS A 70 -8.51 10.78 -14.30
N THR A 71 -8.82 11.33 -13.12
CA THR A 71 -10.16 11.79 -12.76
C THR A 71 -10.31 13.21 -13.32
N PRO A 72 -11.33 13.47 -14.17
CA PRO A 72 -11.63 14.84 -14.57
C PRO A 72 -11.84 15.71 -13.33
N PRO A 73 -11.55 17.02 -13.40
CA PRO A 73 -11.74 17.93 -12.27
C PRO A 73 -13.23 18.01 -11.90
N LEU A 74 -13.68 17.16 -10.98
CA LEU A 74 -15.07 17.06 -10.51
C LEU A 74 -15.57 18.39 -9.94
N ARG A 75 -14.66 19.24 -9.45
CA ARG A 75 -14.95 20.60 -8.99
C ARG A 75 -15.61 21.49 -10.06
N ASN A 76 -15.41 21.17 -11.34
CA ASN A 76 -15.99 21.94 -12.45
C ASN A 76 -17.43 21.50 -12.77
N TYR A 77 -17.93 20.44 -12.12
CA TYR A 77 -19.23 19.83 -12.41
C TYR A 77 -20.15 19.95 -11.18
N PRO A 78 -20.91 21.05 -11.04
CA PRO A 78 -21.86 21.19 -9.95
C PRO A 78 -23.00 20.19 -10.11
N VAL A 79 -23.35 19.51 -9.03
CA VAL A 79 -24.50 18.59 -8.98
C VAL A 79 -25.75 19.39 -8.63
N VAL A 80 -26.77 19.30 -9.49
CA VAL A 80 -28.06 19.96 -9.30
C VAL A 80 -29.18 18.95 -9.55
N PRO A 81 -30.20 18.85 -8.67
CA PRO A 81 -31.37 18.02 -8.94
C PRO A 81 -32.10 18.51 -10.19
N LEU A 82 -32.36 17.60 -11.13
CA LEU A 82 -33.07 17.92 -12.38
C LEU A 82 -34.59 17.97 -12.19
N LYS A 83 -35.13 17.12 -11.32
CA LYS A 83 -36.55 17.04 -10.99
C LYS A 83 -36.69 16.67 -9.53
N LEU A 84 -37.61 17.35 -8.85
CA LEU A 84 -38.00 17.04 -7.48
C LEU A 84 -39.42 16.49 -7.51
N SER A 85 -39.63 15.35 -6.86
CA SER A 85 -40.93 14.69 -6.77
C SER A 85 -41.13 14.14 -5.37
N GLN A 86 -42.38 14.08 -4.93
CA GLN A 86 -42.77 13.36 -3.71
C GLN A 86 -43.12 11.89 -4.00
N ASP A 87 -43.20 11.51 -5.27
CA ASP A 87 -43.42 10.13 -5.68
C ASP A 87 -42.16 9.30 -5.47
N GLU A 88 -42.33 8.05 -5.03
CA GLU A 88 -41.24 7.09 -4.93
C GLU A 88 -40.67 6.80 -6.32
N ASP A 89 -39.33 6.82 -6.42
CA ASP A 89 -38.62 6.42 -7.63
C ASP A 89 -38.04 5.00 -7.45
N PRO A 90 -38.62 3.97 -8.11
CA PRO A 90 -38.15 2.59 -8.00
C PRO A 90 -36.70 2.41 -8.48
N HIS A 91 -36.24 3.24 -9.42
CA HIS A 91 -34.88 3.18 -9.92
C HIS A 91 -33.90 3.72 -8.87
N LEU A 92 -34.24 4.83 -8.23
CA LEU A 92 -33.44 5.42 -7.15
C LEU A 92 -33.38 4.50 -5.93
N LEU A 93 -34.52 3.90 -5.57
CA LEU A 93 -34.62 2.93 -4.48
C LEU A 93 -33.72 1.71 -4.74
N ARG A 94 -33.72 1.19 -5.96
CA ARG A 94 -32.85 0.07 -6.36
C ARG A 94 -31.37 0.45 -6.35
N LEU A 95 -31.01 1.66 -6.78
CA LEU A 95 -29.62 2.09 -6.87
C LEU A 95 -29.01 2.36 -5.48
N THR A 96 -29.82 2.80 -4.52
CA THR A 96 -29.42 3.21 -3.17
C THR A 96 -29.67 2.14 -2.11
N ASP A 97 -29.95 0.90 -2.52
CA ASP A 97 -30.28 -0.22 -1.62
C ASP A 97 -31.39 0.13 -0.63
N GLY A 98 -32.42 0.85 -1.10
CA GLY A 98 -33.59 1.25 -0.32
C GLY A 98 -33.42 2.47 0.57
N ARG A 99 -32.26 3.15 0.53
CA ARG A 99 -31.96 4.28 1.43
C ARG A 99 -32.60 5.59 1.01
N VAL A 100 -32.77 5.79 -0.30
CA VAL A 100 -33.39 6.99 -0.86
C VAL A 100 -34.61 6.58 -1.66
N SER A 101 -35.80 6.77 -1.09
CA SER A 101 -37.07 6.50 -1.76
C SER A 101 -37.55 7.69 -2.59
N VAL A 102 -37.35 8.91 -2.07
CA VAL A 102 -37.94 10.14 -2.62
C VAL A 102 -36.88 11.25 -2.68
N MET A 103 -36.90 12.02 -3.77
CA MET A 103 -36.07 13.22 -3.92
C MET A 103 -36.95 14.48 -3.87
N SER A 104 -37.32 14.86 -2.64
CA SER A 104 -38.21 15.99 -2.36
C SER A 104 -37.46 17.26 -1.97
N HIS A 105 -38.14 18.41 -1.97
CA HIS A 105 -37.58 19.68 -1.48
C HIS A 105 -37.13 19.65 -0.02
N ALA A 106 -37.65 18.72 0.80
CA ALA A 106 -37.28 18.58 2.20
C ALA A 106 -35.98 17.79 2.38
N GLU A 107 -35.78 16.73 1.59
CA GLU A 107 -34.68 15.77 1.77
C GLU A 107 -33.41 16.15 0.97
N VAL A 108 -33.59 16.82 -0.17
CA VAL A 108 -32.47 17.21 -1.06
C VAL A 108 -31.36 18.01 -0.35
N PRO A 109 -31.67 18.98 0.54
CA PRO A 109 -30.63 19.69 1.28
C PRO A 109 -29.74 18.76 2.08
N ASP A 110 -30.30 17.67 2.64
CA ASP A 110 -29.56 16.71 3.43
C ASP A 110 -28.71 15.78 2.55
N TYR A 111 -29.26 15.29 1.43
CA TYR A 111 -28.51 14.43 0.50
C TYR A 111 -27.38 15.16 -0.24
N LEU A 112 -27.54 16.44 -0.52
CA LEU A 112 -26.54 17.27 -1.22
C LEU A 112 -25.72 18.15 -0.27
N ARG A 113 -25.80 17.88 1.05
CA ARG A 113 -25.07 18.65 2.04
C ARG A 113 -23.56 18.51 1.83
N THR A 114 -22.89 19.63 1.57
CA THR A 114 -21.42 19.71 1.50
C THR A 114 -20.79 20.29 2.77
N LYS A 115 -21.63 20.77 3.70
CA LYS A 115 -21.17 21.34 4.97
C LYS A 115 -20.71 20.21 5.89
N PRO A 116 -19.43 20.21 6.33
CA PRO A 116 -18.89 19.17 7.20
C PRO A 116 -19.58 19.13 8.57
N ASP A 117 -19.27 18.11 9.36
CA ASP A 117 -19.82 17.96 10.69
C ASP A 117 -19.30 19.05 11.65
N PRO A 118 -20.12 19.49 12.63
CA PRO A 118 -19.74 20.56 13.54
C PRO A 118 -18.42 20.33 14.28
N GLU A 119 -18.12 19.07 14.62
CA GLU A 119 -16.86 18.69 15.29
C GLU A 119 -15.65 18.90 14.37
N VAL A 120 -15.78 18.59 13.08
CA VAL A 120 -14.73 18.80 12.09
C VAL A 120 -14.52 20.28 11.83
N GLU A 121 -15.60 21.08 11.74
CA GLU A 121 -15.50 22.54 11.63
C GLU A 121 -14.80 23.17 12.83
N LEU A 122 -15.09 22.68 14.04
CA LEU A 122 -14.46 23.18 15.25
C LEU A 122 -12.97 22.85 15.27
N ALA A 123 -12.61 21.61 14.93
CA ALA A 123 -11.22 21.17 14.84
C ALA A 123 -10.44 21.99 13.78
N GLU A 124 -11.04 22.23 12.62
CA GLU A 124 -10.44 23.08 11.57
C GLU A 124 -10.23 24.52 12.07
N LYS A 125 -11.22 25.12 12.73
CA LYS A 125 -11.10 26.47 13.31
C LYS A 125 -10.01 26.55 14.37
N GLN A 126 -9.88 25.52 15.21
CA GLN A 126 -8.81 25.45 16.21
C GLN A 126 -7.43 25.38 15.55
N LEU A 127 -7.27 24.53 14.52
CA LEU A 127 -6.03 24.43 13.77
C LEU A 127 -5.67 25.75 13.06
N ILE A 128 -6.65 26.42 12.44
CA ILE A 128 -6.44 27.73 11.81
C ILE A 128 -6.03 28.78 12.85
N ALA A 129 -6.65 28.78 14.03
CA ALA A 129 -6.32 29.69 15.12
C ALA A 129 -4.92 29.43 15.71
N GLU A 130 -4.51 28.16 15.81
CA GLU A 130 -3.20 27.74 16.32
C GLU A 130 -2.07 28.08 15.34
N VAL A 131 -2.27 27.82 14.05
CA VAL A 131 -1.26 28.06 13.00
C VAL A 131 -1.14 29.56 12.69
N GLY A 132 -2.21 30.33 12.85
CA GLY A 132 -2.28 31.73 12.44
C GLY A 132 -2.32 31.89 10.92
N THR A 133 -2.84 33.02 10.43
CA THR A 133 -3.07 33.27 8.98
C THR A 133 -1.80 33.67 8.20
N GLN A 134 -0.59 33.46 8.74
CA GLN A 134 0.66 33.90 8.10
C GLN A 134 1.45 32.74 7.52
N ALA A 135 0.99 32.24 6.38
CA ALA A 135 1.85 31.48 5.47
C ALA A 135 2.76 32.46 4.69
N ASP A 136 3.82 32.95 5.32
CA ASP A 136 4.83 33.76 4.64
C ASP A 136 5.57 32.92 3.58
N GLN A 137 5.97 33.48 2.45
CA GLN A 137 6.69 32.74 1.40
C GLN A 137 7.95 32.02 1.92
N ILE A 138 8.58 32.57 2.98
CA ILE A 138 9.72 31.95 3.66
C ILE A 138 9.31 30.63 4.34
N SER A 139 8.16 30.59 5.01
CA SER A 139 7.63 29.37 5.65
C SER A 139 7.35 28.27 4.63
N MET A 140 6.79 28.63 3.48
CA MET A 140 6.48 27.69 2.39
C MET A 140 7.76 27.11 1.74
N ASN A 141 8.80 27.94 1.61
CA ASN A 141 10.12 27.47 1.15
C ASN A 141 10.78 26.54 2.17
N GLN A 142 10.69 26.83 3.46
CA GLN A 142 11.19 25.96 4.52
C GLN A 142 10.47 24.61 4.53
N VAL A 143 9.13 24.60 4.42
CA VAL A 143 8.33 23.37 4.31
C VAL A 143 8.77 22.54 3.10
N ASN A 144 9.00 23.16 1.95
CA ASN A 144 9.48 22.46 0.75
C ASN A 144 10.88 21.87 0.92
N GLN A 145 11.80 22.58 1.59
CA GLN A 145 13.14 22.06 1.89
C GLN A 145 13.07 20.89 2.87
N PHE A 146 12.25 21.00 3.91
CA PHE A 146 12.05 19.95 4.89
C PHE A 146 11.45 18.69 4.24
N ASN A 147 10.42 18.83 3.42
CA ASN A 147 9.85 17.73 2.64
C ASN A 147 10.90 17.02 1.77
N LYS A 148 11.82 17.77 1.14
CA LYS A 148 12.95 17.17 0.39
C LYS A 148 13.88 16.37 1.29
N GLN A 149 14.16 16.84 2.50
CA GLN A 149 14.99 16.11 3.46
C GLN A 149 14.30 14.82 3.95
N CYS A 150 13.01 14.88 4.30
CA CYS A 150 12.23 13.70 4.65
C CYS A 150 12.23 12.66 3.54
N ASN A 151 12.03 13.09 2.29
CA ASN A 151 12.08 12.20 1.13
C ASN A 151 13.47 11.55 0.94
N LYS A 152 14.56 12.30 1.11
CA LYS A 152 15.93 11.75 1.07
C LYS A 152 16.16 10.68 2.14
N ILE A 153 15.69 10.92 3.37
CA ILE A 153 15.80 9.95 4.46
C ILE A 153 14.98 8.69 4.12
N LEU A 154 13.76 8.88 3.61
CA LEU A 154 12.89 7.79 3.20
C LEU A 154 13.50 6.94 2.07
N GLU A 155 14.17 7.57 1.10
CA GLU A 155 14.95 6.85 0.07
C GLU A 155 16.12 6.08 0.67
N LYS A 156 16.89 6.67 1.59
CA LYS A 156 17.97 5.95 2.28
C LYS A 156 17.46 4.71 3.02
N ILE A 157 16.32 4.81 3.69
CA ILE A 157 15.68 3.68 4.39
C ILE A 157 15.22 2.62 3.39
N LYS A 158 14.58 3.01 2.28
CA LYS A 158 14.17 2.08 1.22
C LYS A 158 15.37 1.34 0.62
N ASN A 159 16.46 2.05 0.34
CA ASN A 159 17.69 1.48 -0.21
C ASN A 159 18.37 0.54 0.79
N ALA A 160 18.48 0.94 2.05
CA ALA A 160 19.00 0.07 3.11
C ALA A 160 18.20 -1.23 3.25
N ARG A 161 16.86 -1.14 3.20
CA ARG A 161 15.98 -2.32 3.22
C ARG A 161 16.16 -3.23 2.00
N ALA A 162 16.36 -2.65 0.81
CA ALA A 162 16.62 -3.42 -0.41
C ALA A 162 17.97 -4.13 -0.35
N ASN A 163 19.01 -3.44 0.12
CA ASN A 163 20.35 -4.01 0.29
C ASN A 163 20.37 -5.13 1.33
N TRP A 164 19.72 -4.96 2.49
CA TRP A 164 19.56 -6.05 3.47
C TRP A 164 18.83 -7.27 2.89
N ARG A 165 17.83 -7.08 2.04
CA ARG A 165 17.17 -8.19 1.35
C ARG A 165 18.10 -8.89 0.35
N ALA A 166 18.94 -8.14 -0.36
CA ALA A 166 19.93 -8.70 -1.26
C ALA A 166 21.01 -9.50 -0.50
N ASP A 167 21.49 -8.99 0.63
CA ASP A 167 22.48 -9.67 1.49
C ASP A 167 21.93 -10.97 2.09
N VAL A 168 20.65 -11.03 2.46
CA VAL A 168 19.99 -12.27 2.91
C VAL A 168 19.87 -13.31 1.78
N ILE A 169 19.61 -12.86 0.55
CA ILE A 169 19.56 -13.76 -0.62
C ILE A 169 20.98 -14.25 -0.98
N GLN A 170 22.00 -13.38 -0.92
CA GLN A 170 23.38 -13.76 -1.17
C GLN A 170 23.97 -14.67 -0.08
N SER A 171 23.64 -14.46 1.19
CA SER A 171 24.04 -15.34 2.30
C SER A 171 23.31 -16.69 2.31
N SER A 172 22.19 -16.84 1.58
CA SER A 172 21.58 -18.14 1.31
C SER A 172 22.33 -18.97 0.26
N SER A 173 23.25 -18.35 -0.49
CA SER A 173 24.34 -19.09 -1.12
C SER A 173 25.43 -19.27 -0.07
N THR A 174 25.46 -20.44 0.55
CA THR A 174 26.57 -20.88 1.40
C THR A 174 27.89 -20.54 0.71
N PRO A 175 28.81 -19.77 1.33
CA PRO A 175 30.13 -19.57 0.74
C PRO A 175 30.74 -20.95 0.52
N VAL A 176 31.22 -21.22 -0.70
CA VAL A 176 31.78 -22.52 -1.07
C VAL A 176 32.98 -22.77 -0.16
N THR A 177 32.80 -23.62 0.86
CA THR A 177 33.81 -23.94 1.88
C THR A 177 34.89 -24.90 1.37
N HIS A 178 34.81 -25.31 0.11
CA HIS A 178 35.76 -26.21 -0.51
C HIS A 178 36.43 -25.55 -1.71
N ASN A 179 37.75 -25.71 -1.81
CA ASN A 179 38.50 -25.34 -3.00
C ASN A 179 38.58 -26.56 -3.94
N PRO A 180 37.91 -26.55 -5.11
CA PRO A 180 37.90 -27.69 -6.02
C PRO A 180 39.29 -28.00 -6.58
N MET A 181 40.17 -27.00 -6.71
CA MET A 181 41.54 -27.20 -7.17
C MET A 181 42.39 -27.93 -6.14
N ALA A 182 42.28 -27.54 -4.86
CA ALA A 182 42.94 -28.23 -3.75
C ALA A 182 42.44 -29.67 -3.61
N THR A 183 41.14 -29.90 -3.87
CA THR A 183 40.53 -31.23 -3.83
C THR A 183 41.09 -32.12 -4.95
N ASN A 184 41.20 -31.59 -6.17
CA ASN A 184 41.78 -32.32 -7.30
C ASN A 184 43.28 -32.60 -7.10
N GLU A 185 44.01 -31.68 -6.48
CA GLU A 185 45.41 -31.87 -6.15
C GLU A 185 45.59 -32.97 -5.10
N LEU A 186 44.75 -33.01 -4.06
CA LEU A 186 44.75 -34.09 -3.08
C LEU A 186 44.46 -35.45 -3.73
N ILE A 187 43.43 -35.52 -4.60
CA ILE A 187 43.08 -36.75 -5.34
C ILE A 187 44.25 -37.19 -6.22
N ALA A 188 44.93 -36.26 -6.90
CA ALA A 188 46.08 -36.56 -7.74
C ALA A 188 47.30 -37.03 -6.92
N THR A 189 47.51 -36.49 -5.72
CA THR A 189 48.56 -36.92 -4.80
C THR A 189 48.28 -38.33 -4.28
N VAL A 190 47.03 -38.66 -3.93
CA VAL A 190 46.65 -39.99 -3.43
C VAL A 190 46.75 -41.05 -4.52
N ASN A 191 46.20 -40.78 -5.71
CA ASN A 191 46.13 -41.78 -6.77
C ASN A 191 47.43 -41.92 -7.57
N TYR A 192 48.19 -40.83 -7.72
CA TYR A 192 49.36 -40.79 -8.60
C TYR A 192 50.65 -40.38 -7.90
N GLY A 193 50.64 -40.17 -6.58
CA GLY A 193 51.82 -39.76 -5.81
C GLY A 193 52.36 -38.38 -6.19
N ARG A 194 51.57 -37.57 -6.90
CA ARG A 194 52.01 -36.30 -7.49
C ARG A 194 52.39 -35.32 -6.37
N GLY A 195 53.66 -34.92 -6.30
CA GLY A 195 54.14 -33.94 -5.31
C GLY A 195 54.84 -34.51 -4.07
N ILE A 196 54.86 -35.84 -3.88
CA ILE A 196 55.65 -36.47 -2.81
C ILE A 196 57.04 -36.80 -3.34
N LYS A 197 58.08 -36.12 -2.83
CA LYS A 197 59.48 -36.47 -3.12
C LYS A 197 59.89 -37.65 -2.24
N ALA A 198 60.32 -38.75 -2.86
CA ALA A 198 60.91 -39.87 -2.12
C ALA A 198 62.20 -39.38 -1.43
N ASN A 199 62.25 -39.50 -0.10
CA ASN A 199 63.39 -39.07 0.69
C ASN A 199 64.53 -40.09 0.48
N SER A 200 65.39 -39.86 -0.52
CA SER A 200 66.61 -40.66 -0.72
C SER A 200 67.66 -40.24 0.32
N ASN A 201 67.52 -40.74 1.55
CA ASN A 201 68.61 -40.89 2.51
C ASN A 201 68.11 -41.65 3.75
N GLN A 202 68.05 -42.98 3.65
CA GLN A 202 68.37 -43.84 4.77
C GLN A 202 68.77 -45.22 4.26
N SER A 203 70.02 -45.57 4.56
CA SER A 203 70.64 -46.86 4.32
C SER A 203 69.85 -47.99 4.97
N LEU A 204 69.56 -49.06 4.22
CA LEU A 204 69.31 -50.37 4.81
C LEU A 204 70.13 -51.41 4.03
N GLY A 205 70.93 -52.11 4.82
CA GLY A 205 71.94 -53.06 4.37
C GLY A 205 71.37 -54.26 3.62
N THR A 206 72.28 -54.82 2.85
CA THR A 206 72.26 -56.16 2.25
C THR A 206 71.53 -57.21 3.09
N THR A 207 70.61 -57.95 2.47
CA THR A 207 70.62 -59.43 2.41
C THR A 207 69.71 -59.90 1.27
N SER A 208 70.28 -60.73 0.39
CA SER A 208 69.60 -61.39 -0.73
C SER A 208 68.77 -62.61 -0.29
N VAL A 209 67.55 -62.68 -0.85
CA VAL A 209 66.76 -63.82 -1.36
C VAL A 209 67.14 -65.25 -0.97
N VAL A 210 66.17 -66.02 -0.43
CA VAL A 210 65.91 -67.43 -0.83
C VAL A 210 64.40 -67.72 -0.75
N LEU A 211 63.84 -68.16 -1.88
CA LEU A 211 62.56 -68.84 -2.20
C LEU A 211 61.31 -68.54 -1.36
#